data_AF-A0A7Y2D2Z6-F1
#
_entry.id   AF-A0A7Y2D2Z6-F1
#
_cell.length_a   1.000
_cell.length_b   1.000
_cell.length_c   1.000
_cell.angle_alpha   90.00
_cell.angle_beta   90.00
_cell.angle_gamma   90.00
#
_symmetry.space_group_name_H-M   'P 1'
#
loop_
_entity.id
_entity.type
_entity.pdbx_description
1 polymer ?
#
loop_
_entity_poly.entity_id
_entity_poly.type
_entity_poly.pdbx_seq_one_letter_code
_entity_poly.pdbx_strand_id
1 'polypeptide(L)'
;CKDEASVIKATGKLSVDVHVIDGDTDEDKLVRTYKIDVRRAPRVRGSASKPQPDVAHYYIQRHAEAAVAFALLSEGKAAYDTKPFDTQTTPGYRTLVIYTSYSPGRSGRLPNGAYARCTVDGKRLSLDWDKVNISYLRSAQEYAVYTDRLAPQFKRGSAYRDDVIFRRVKVVMPLYSEEGQYSKPRMKIENSPGAWECKVMANGKLYRTFRFTVGADGKIAQHPEQANGNINLFHKTYMVDMEIPAGGTEWDYRLAPMPANGLFYGIPWSTEEGKAMAARMPKKGRPFHVSSKQAQ
;
A
#
# COMPACT_ATOMS: atom_id res chain seq x y z
N CYS A 1 -3.04 11.02 -24.95
CA CYS A 1 -2.82 12.46 -24.74
C CYS A 1 -2.09 12.68 -23.42
N LYS A 2 -0.83 13.11 -23.45
CA LYS A 2 -0.11 13.56 -22.25
C LYS A 2 0.55 14.88 -22.63
N ASP A 3 -0.08 15.98 -22.26
CA ASP A 3 0.51 17.30 -22.47
C ASP A 3 1.60 17.50 -21.40
N GLU A 4 2.84 17.26 -21.78
CA GLU A 4 4.01 17.41 -20.90
C GLU A 4 4.24 18.87 -20.47
N ALA A 5 3.59 19.85 -21.10
CA ALA A 5 3.66 21.26 -20.70
C ALA A 5 2.78 21.57 -19.48
N SER A 6 1.81 20.70 -19.14
CA SER A 6 0.81 20.94 -18.09
C SER A 6 1.24 20.39 -16.70
N VAL A 7 2.35 20.90 -16.15
CA VAL A 7 2.75 20.53 -14.77
C VAL A 7 1.85 21.26 -13.76
N ILE A 8 0.90 20.54 -13.15
CA ILE A 8 0.02 21.05 -12.09
C ILE A 8 0.84 21.26 -10.80
N LYS A 9 1.00 22.52 -10.37
CA LYS A 9 1.68 22.91 -9.11
C LYS A 9 0.71 23.23 -7.97
N ALA A 10 -0.58 22.96 -8.17
CA ALA A 10 -1.61 23.16 -7.16
C ALA A 10 -1.34 22.28 -5.93
N THR A 11 -1.67 22.82 -4.75
CA THR A 11 -1.46 22.15 -3.46
C THR A 11 -2.73 22.16 -2.63
N GLY A 12 -2.84 21.26 -1.67
CA GLY A 12 -4.02 21.06 -0.85
C GLY A 12 -4.95 20.00 -1.42
N LYS A 13 -6.23 20.05 -1.03
CA LYS A 13 -7.24 19.12 -1.50
C LYS A 13 -7.66 19.49 -2.92
N LEU A 14 -7.35 18.64 -3.89
CA LEU A 14 -7.74 18.78 -5.29
C LEU A 14 -8.81 17.74 -5.62
N SER A 15 -9.84 18.16 -6.36
CA SER A 15 -10.81 17.23 -6.94
C SER A 15 -10.22 16.59 -8.20
N VAL A 16 -10.40 15.28 -8.32
CA VAL A 16 -10.03 14.49 -9.49
C VAL A 16 -11.29 13.84 -10.01
N ASP A 17 -11.63 14.17 -11.26
CA ASP A 17 -12.74 13.58 -11.99
C ASP A 17 -12.21 12.45 -12.86
N VAL A 18 -12.86 11.29 -12.77
CA VAL A 18 -12.57 10.11 -13.59
C VAL A 18 -13.69 9.95 -14.59
N HIS A 19 -13.30 10.09 -15.84
CA HIS A 19 -14.15 9.98 -17.00
C HIS A 19 -13.89 8.66 -17.71
N VAL A 20 -14.93 8.06 -18.27
CA VAL A 20 -14.83 6.96 -19.24
C VAL A 20 -15.35 7.50 -20.56
N ILE A 21 -14.53 7.34 -21.59
CA ILE A 21 -14.87 7.68 -22.97
C ILE A 21 -15.27 6.37 -23.65
N ASP A 22 -16.49 6.31 -24.15
CA ASP A 22 -16.95 5.20 -24.98
C ASP A 22 -16.15 5.17 -26.30
N GLY A 23 -15.62 4.01 -26.66
CA GLY A 23 -14.75 3.89 -27.84
C GLY A 23 -15.50 3.85 -29.18
N ASP A 24 -16.80 3.58 -29.15
CA ASP A 24 -17.66 3.50 -30.34
C ASP A 24 -18.43 4.80 -30.56
N THR A 25 -18.84 5.50 -29.49
CA THR A 25 -19.67 6.71 -29.57
C THR A 25 -18.93 8.01 -29.20
N ASP A 26 -17.70 7.93 -28.69
CA ASP A 26 -16.96 9.05 -28.08
C ASP A 26 -17.70 9.75 -26.93
N GLU A 27 -18.74 9.11 -26.35
CA GLU A 27 -19.47 9.68 -25.22
C GLU A 27 -18.56 9.78 -23.99
N ASP A 28 -18.38 11.00 -23.47
CA ASP A 28 -17.66 11.26 -22.24
C ASP A 28 -18.61 11.19 -21.04
N LYS A 29 -18.39 10.19 -20.17
CA LYS A 29 -19.16 9.98 -18.95
C LYS A 29 -18.29 10.14 -17.71
N LEU A 30 -18.64 11.09 -16.85
CA LEU A 30 -18.12 11.16 -15.49
C LEU A 30 -18.55 9.93 -14.69
N VAL A 31 -17.59 9.14 -14.22
CA VAL A 31 -17.85 7.90 -13.47
C VAL A 31 -17.60 8.10 -11.98
N ARG A 32 -16.67 9.00 -11.60
CA ARG A 32 -16.34 9.26 -10.20
C ARG A 32 -15.62 10.57 -10.01
N THR A 33 -15.85 11.21 -8.87
CA THR A 33 -15.01 12.30 -8.35
C THR A 33 -14.43 11.89 -7.00
N TYR A 34 -13.13 12.09 -6.79
CA TYR A 34 -12.47 11.91 -5.49
C TYR A 34 -11.50 13.06 -5.18
N LYS A 35 -11.02 13.13 -3.93
CA LYS A 35 -10.15 14.21 -3.46
C LYS A 35 -8.74 13.71 -3.13
N ILE A 36 -7.74 14.18 -3.86
CA ILE A 36 -6.33 13.99 -3.49
C ILE A 36 -5.84 15.14 -2.60
N ASP A 37 -4.93 14.89 -1.65
CA ASP A 37 -4.22 15.95 -0.91
C ASP A 37 -2.77 16.03 -1.39
N VAL A 38 -2.49 17.07 -2.18
CA VAL A 38 -1.17 17.36 -2.75
C VAL A 38 -0.39 18.25 -1.81
N ARG A 39 0.79 17.79 -1.41
CA ARG A 39 1.69 18.50 -0.51
C ARG A 39 2.92 19.00 -1.25
N ARG A 40 3.33 20.23 -0.92
CA ARG A 40 4.59 20.82 -1.38
C ARG A 40 5.66 20.66 -0.32
N ALA A 41 6.84 20.24 -0.73
CA ALA A 41 8.03 20.14 0.09
C ALA A 41 9.09 21.13 -0.40
N PRO A 42 9.22 22.30 0.26
CA PRO A 42 10.26 23.27 -0.04
C PRO A 42 11.66 22.67 0.10
N ARG A 43 12.58 23.15 -0.73
CA ARG A 43 13.98 22.74 -0.70
C ARG A 43 14.93 23.94 -0.77
N VAL A 44 16.12 23.76 -0.23
CA VAL A 44 17.23 24.71 -0.31
C VAL A 44 18.47 24.03 -0.88
N ARG A 45 19.21 24.78 -1.68
CA ARG A 45 20.50 24.38 -2.26
C ARG A 45 21.58 25.42 -1.94
N GLY A 46 22.81 25.13 -2.34
CA GLY A 46 23.96 26.01 -2.13
C GLY A 46 24.60 25.89 -0.74
N SER A 47 25.58 26.76 -0.50
CA SER A 47 26.35 26.76 0.75
C SER A 47 25.52 27.25 1.93
N ALA A 48 26.00 26.97 3.15
CA ALA A 48 25.35 27.47 4.35
C ALA A 48 25.38 29.01 4.47
N SER A 49 26.41 29.65 3.90
CA SER A 49 26.59 31.10 3.88
C SER A 49 25.79 31.82 2.79
N LYS A 50 25.40 31.11 1.72
CA LYS A 50 24.59 31.64 0.61
C LYS A 50 23.53 30.60 0.20
N PRO A 51 22.55 30.31 1.06
CA PRO A 51 21.49 29.38 0.73
C PRO A 51 20.58 29.98 -0.35
N GLN A 52 20.16 29.14 -1.30
CA GLN A 52 19.23 29.52 -2.35
C GLN A 52 18.02 28.59 -2.33
N PRO A 53 16.82 29.10 -2.65
CA PRO A 53 15.69 28.23 -2.94
C PRO A 53 16.03 27.22 -4.04
N ASP A 54 15.63 25.97 -3.84
CA ASP A 54 15.73 24.91 -4.84
C ASP A 54 14.32 24.55 -5.35
N VAL A 55 14.26 23.75 -6.42
CA VAL A 55 12.98 23.27 -6.95
C VAL A 55 12.28 22.43 -5.88
N ALA A 56 11.08 22.86 -5.50
CA ALA A 56 10.26 22.17 -4.52
C ALA A 56 9.80 20.81 -5.07
N HIS A 57 9.70 19.82 -4.20
CA HIS A 57 9.01 18.59 -4.53
C HIS A 57 7.51 18.75 -4.27
N TYR A 58 6.72 17.96 -4.99
CA TYR A 58 5.29 17.81 -4.79
C TYR A 58 5.00 16.33 -4.63
N TYR A 59 4.09 15.97 -3.74
CA TYR A 59 3.69 14.59 -3.54
C TYR A 59 2.24 14.49 -3.10
N ILE A 60 1.59 13.37 -3.43
CA ILE A 60 0.27 13.06 -2.89
C ILE A 60 0.46 12.36 -1.54
N GLN A 61 -0.21 12.82 -0.48
CA GLN A 61 -0.16 12.11 0.79
C GLN A 61 -0.86 10.75 0.69
N ARG A 62 -0.22 9.69 1.20
CA ARG A 62 -0.76 8.32 1.13
C ARG A 62 -0.88 7.65 2.49
N HIS A 63 -0.95 8.43 3.58
CA HIS A 63 -1.05 7.86 4.93
C HIS A 63 -2.33 7.04 5.13
N ALA A 64 -3.43 7.48 4.53
CA ALA A 64 -4.69 6.78 4.60
C ALA A 64 -4.69 5.43 3.85
N GLU A 65 -3.76 5.24 2.91
CA GLU A 65 -3.60 3.96 2.19
C GLU A 65 -2.82 2.92 2.96
N ALA A 66 -2.15 3.30 4.05
CA ALA A 66 -1.43 2.34 4.89
C ALA A 66 -2.37 1.31 5.53
N ALA A 67 -3.68 1.58 5.58
CA ALA A 67 -4.66 0.68 6.18
C ALA A 67 -5.10 -0.45 5.25
N VAL A 68 -4.63 -0.45 4.01
CA VAL A 68 -5.26 -1.24 2.94
C VAL A 68 -4.31 -2.28 2.39
N ALA A 69 -4.86 -3.44 2.03
CA ALA A 69 -4.12 -4.49 1.36
C ALA A 69 -4.95 -5.16 0.24
N PHE A 70 -4.25 -5.63 -0.78
CA PHE A 70 -4.83 -6.31 -1.94
C PHE A 70 -4.20 -7.68 -2.11
N ALA A 71 -5.02 -8.70 -1.92
CA ALA A 71 -4.68 -10.08 -2.25
C ALA A 71 -4.87 -10.31 -3.75
N LEU A 72 -3.83 -10.81 -4.40
CA LEU A 72 -3.83 -11.25 -5.79
C LEU A 72 -3.46 -12.74 -5.83
N LEU A 73 -4.28 -13.54 -6.49
CA LEU A 73 -3.88 -14.89 -6.89
C LEU A 73 -3.09 -14.79 -8.18
N SER A 74 -1.76 -14.89 -8.09
CA SER A 74 -0.83 -14.63 -9.20
C SER A 74 -0.17 -15.91 -9.71
N GLU A 75 -0.12 -16.07 -11.04
CA GLU A 75 0.64 -17.11 -11.74
C GLU A 75 2.15 -16.76 -11.89
N GLY A 76 2.60 -15.61 -11.36
CA GLY A 76 4.02 -15.25 -11.41
C GLY A 76 4.30 -13.75 -11.30
N LYS A 77 4.80 -13.14 -12.38
CA LYS A 77 5.29 -11.75 -12.39
C LYS A 77 4.17 -10.69 -12.36
N ALA A 78 2.90 -11.08 -12.47
CA ALA A 78 1.77 -10.15 -12.49
C ALA A 78 1.64 -9.37 -11.16
N ALA A 79 1.43 -8.07 -11.29
CA ALA A 79 1.06 -7.18 -10.20
C ALA A 79 -0.45 -6.90 -10.23
N TYR A 80 -1.04 -6.47 -9.12
CA TYR A 80 -2.49 -6.25 -9.04
C TYR A 80 -2.96 -5.07 -9.91
N ASP A 81 -2.04 -4.22 -10.37
CA ASP A 81 -2.27 -3.06 -11.23
C ASP A 81 -1.90 -3.33 -12.71
N THR A 82 -1.43 -4.54 -13.03
CA THR A 82 -1.27 -4.97 -14.42
C THR A 82 -2.50 -5.75 -14.84
N LYS A 83 -3.14 -5.39 -15.96
CA LYS A 83 -4.20 -6.20 -16.56
C LYS A 83 -3.66 -7.63 -16.67
N PRO A 84 -4.25 -8.62 -15.98
CA PRO A 84 -3.83 -9.99 -16.18
C PRO A 84 -4.11 -10.31 -17.65
N PHE A 85 -3.04 -10.49 -18.41
CA PHE A 85 -3.13 -11.14 -19.70
C PHE A 85 -3.43 -12.59 -19.39
N ASP A 86 -4.71 -12.95 -19.38
CA ASP A 86 -5.17 -14.33 -19.36
C ASP A 86 -4.80 -14.94 -20.72
N THR A 87 -3.51 -15.16 -20.92
CA THR A 87 -2.92 -15.65 -22.17
C THR A 87 -2.82 -17.18 -22.17
N GLN A 88 -3.24 -17.84 -21.09
CA GLN A 88 -3.08 -19.28 -20.95
C GLN A 88 -4.38 -19.94 -20.53
N THR A 89 -4.89 -20.74 -21.45
CA THR A 89 -6.01 -21.68 -21.34
C THR A 89 -5.77 -22.84 -20.36
N THR A 90 -4.81 -22.72 -19.42
CA THR A 90 -4.42 -23.83 -18.53
C THR A 90 -4.77 -23.51 -17.08
N PRO A 91 -5.51 -24.36 -16.36
CA PRO A 91 -5.65 -24.28 -14.90
C PRO A 91 -4.26 -24.22 -14.26
N GLY A 92 -3.96 -23.14 -13.57
CA GLY A 92 -2.58 -22.78 -13.24
C GLY A 92 -2.40 -22.51 -11.76
N TYR A 93 -1.35 -23.07 -11.18
CA TYR A 93 -0.92 -22.82 -9.81
C TYR A 93 -0.82 -21.30 -9.53
N ARG A 94 -1.63 -20.78 -8.62
CA ARG A 94 -1.60 -19.35 -8.27
C ARG A 94 -1.16 -19.11 -6.86
N THR A 95 -0.05 -18.40 -6.70
CA THR A 95 0.44 -17.98 -5.39
C THR A 95 -0.38 -16.78 -4.89
N LEU A 96 -0.75 -16.82 -3.60
CA LEU A 96 -1.33 -15.66 -2.93
C LEU A 96 -0.26 -14.59 -2.69
N VAL A 97 -0.43 -13.43 -3.30
CA VAL A 97 0.45 -12.27 -3.17
C VAL A 97 -0.35 -11.11 -2.60
N ILE A 98 0.10 -10.53 -1.50
CA ILE A 98 -0.56 -9.39 -0.86
C ILE A 98 0.25 -8.12 -1.11
N TYR A 99 -0.40 -7.09 -1.63
CA TYR A 99 0.18 -5.76 -1.83
C TYR A 99 -0.33 -4.79 -0.78
N THR A 100 0.55 -3.99 -0.20
CA THR A 100 0.17 -2.92 0.74
C THR A 100 1.12 -1.74 0.66
N SER A 101 0.66 -0.55 1.04
CA SER A 101 1.49 0.66 1.11
C SER A 101 2.12 0.79 2.50
N TYR A 102 3.36 1.29 2.56
CA TYR A 102 4.01 1.66 3.82
C TYR A 102 4.88 2.90 3.64
N SER A 103 5.23 3.54 4.75
CA SER A 103 6.12 4.70 4.77
C SER A 103 7.45 4.35 5.42
N PRO A 104 8.50 4.00 4.65
CA PRO A 104 9.81 3.69 5.21
C PRO A 104 10.53 4.94 5.72
N GLY A 105 11.40 4.73 6.71
CA GLY A 105 12.48 5.66 7.02
C GLY A 105 13.57 5.59 5.95
N ARG A 106 14.48 6.57 5.92
CA ARG A 106 15.57 6.63 4.93
C ARG A 106 16.45 5.38 4.89
N SER A 107 16.69 4.77 6.05
CA SER A 107 17.48 3.53 6.22
C SER A 107 16.61 2.30 6.52
N GLY A 108 15.28 2.43 6.42
CA GLY A 108 14.34 1.35 6.74
C GLY A 108 14.59 0.13 5.85
N ARG A 109 14.81 -1.02 6.47
CA ARG A 109 14.95 -2.32 5.78
C ARG A 109 13.70 -3.15 6.02
N LEU A 110 13.33 -3.92 5.00
CA LEU A 110 12.33 -4.96 5.19
C LEU A 110 12.89 -6.05 6.11
N PRO A 111 12.05 -6.74 6.91
CA PRO A 111 12.53 -7.85 7.70
C PRO A 111 13.05 -8.98 6.80
N ASN A 112 14.15 -9.59 7.25
CA ASN A 112 14.64 -10.84 6.68
C ASN A 112 14.01 -12.03 7.41
N GLY A 113 13.88 -13.16 6.72
CA GLY A 113 13.41 -14.41 7.33
C GLY A 113 11.97 -14.36 7.81
N ALA A 114 11.10 -13.61 7.13
CA ALA A 114 9.69 -13.54 7.48
C ALA A 114 8.98 -14.89 7.26
N TYR A 115 7.99 -15.18 8.11
CA TYR A 115 7.16 -16.37 8.05
C TYR A 115 5.71 -16.04 8.41
N ALA A 116 4.77 -16.90 8.00
CA ALA A 116 3.34 -16.72 8.26
C ALA A 116 2.83 -17.67 9.32
N ARG A 117 1.97 -17.16 10.19
CA ARG A 117 1.12 -17.96 11.07
C ARG A 117 -0.35 -17.75 10.71
N CYS A 118 -0.93 -18.69 9.97
CA CYS A 118 -2.36 -18.69 9.64
C CYS A 118 -3.25 -19.52 10.60
N THR A 119 -4.48 -19.06 10.78
CA THR A 119 -5.61 -19.78 11.38
C THR A 119 -6.82 -19.71 10.46
N VAL A 120 -7.67 -20.73 10.48
CA VAL A 120 -9.01 -20.72 9.87
C VAL A 120 -10.03 -20.96 10.96
N ASP A 121 -10.99 -20.05 11.11
CA ASP A 121 -12.01 -20.09 12.18
C ASP A 121 -11.37 -20.26 13.57
N GLY A 122 -10.26 -19.56 13.80
CA GLY A 122 -9.48 -19.62 15.04
C GLY A 122 -8.62 -20.89 15.21
N LYS A 123 -8.76 -21.90 14.35
CA LYS A 123 -7.95 -23.13 14.41
C LYS A 123 -6.63 -22.93 13.67
N ARG A 124 -5.53 -23.29 14.33
CA ARG A 124 -4.17 -23.20 13.79
C ARG A 124 -3.99 -24.17 12.62
N LEU A 125 -3.48 -23.66 11.51
CA LEU A 125 -3.02 -24.46 10.39
C LEU A 125 -1.53 -24.78 10.51
N SER A 126 -1.17 -26.04 10.28
CA SER A 126 0.22 -26.47 10.09
C SER A 126 0.64 -26.18 8.65
N LEU A 127 1.68 -25.37 8.47
CA LEU A 127 2.23 -25.06 7.15
C LEU A 127 3.56 -25.79 7.02
N ASP A 128 3.65 -26.74 6.09
CA ASP A 128 4.91 -27.46 5.81
C ASP A 128 6.03 -26.51 5.34
N TRP A 129 5.62 -25.37 4.77
CA TRP A 129 6.48 -24.28 4.38
C TRP A 129 5.81 -22.96 4.76
N ASP A 130 6.30 -22.28 5.78
CA ASP A 130 5.68 -21.05 6.31
C ASP A 130 6.40 -19.76 5.86
N LYS A 131 7.50 -19.87 5.12
CA LYS A 131 8.32 -18.73 4.69
C LYS A 131 7.54 -17.76 3.82
N VAL A 132 7.62 -16.48 4.18
CA VAL A 132 7.06 -15.34 3.47
C VAL A 132 8.19 -14.59 2.78
N ASN A 133 8.03 -14.27 1.49
CA ASN A 133 8.96 -13.37 0.80
C ASN A 133 8.38 -11.96 0.78
N ILE A 134 9.12 -11.00 1.33
CA ILE A 134 8.71 -9.61 1.36
C ILE A 134 9.69 -8.78 0.53
N SER A 135 9.16 -8.04 -0.43
CA SER A 135 9.92 -7.14 -1.29
C SER A 135 9.16 -5.83 -1.48
N TYR A 136 9.82 -4.77 -1.95
CA TYR A 136 9.15 -3.52 -2.29
C TYR A 136 9.32 -3.22 -3.78
N LEU A 137 8.29 -2.60 -4.37
CA LEU A 137 8.28 -2.23 -5.77
C LEU A 137 8.91 -0.84 -5.93
N ARG A 138 10.12 -0.77 -6.49
CA ARG A 138 10.83 0.50 -6.73
C ARG A 138 10.08 1.43 -7.69
N SER A 139 9.37 0.87 -8.66
CA SER A 139 8.56 1.61 -9.63
C SER A 139 7.30 2.23 -9.03
N ALA A 140 6.83 1.75 -7.87
CA ALA A 140 5.64 2.23 -7.19
C ALA A 140 6.03 2.96 -5.89
N GLN A 141 6.85 4.02 -6.04
CA GLN A 141 7.32 4.87 -4.96
C GLN A 141 6.84 6.31 -5.17
N GLU A 142 6.22 6.87 -4.14
CA GLU A 142 6.02 8.32 -4.00
C GLU A 142 7.11 8.88 -3.09
N TYR A 143 7.73 10.00 -3.47
CA TYR A 143 8.87 10.53 -2.72
C TYR A 143 9.00 12.05 -2.80
N ALA A 144 9.09 12.68 -1.62
CA ALA A 144 9.41 14.07 -1.47
C ALA A 144 10.53 14.29 -0.47
N VAL A 145 11.30 15.35 -0.73
CA VAL A 145 12.42 15.77 0.13
C VAL A 145 12.14 17.20 0.53
N TYR A 146 12.08 17.43 1.84
CA TYR A 146 12.12 18.76 2.42
C TYR A 146 13.54 19.07 2.88
N THR A 147 14.02 20.28 2.59
CA THR A 147 15.31 20.75 3.13
C THR A 147 15.21 22.19 3.58
N ASP A 148 15.88 22.50 4.69
CA ASP A 148 15.97 23.86 5.21
C ASP A 148 17.31 24.10 5.94
N ARG A 149 17.52 25.34 6.40
CA ARG A 149 18.62 25.72 7.31
C ARG A 149 18.13 26.62 8.45
N LEU A 150 16.92 26.35 8.94
CA LEU A 150 16.22 27.25 9.87
C LEU A 150 16.79 27.18 11.29
N ALA A 151 17.19 25.99 11.77
CA ALA A 151 17.77 25.81 13.09
C ALA A 151 19.30 26.08 13.13
N PRO A 152 19.85 26.54 14.27
CA PRO A 152 21.24 27.02 14.37
C PRO A 152 22.31 26.03 13.88
N GLN A 153 22.16 24.74 14.17
CA GLN A 153 23.09 23.68 13.79
C GLN A 153 23.21 23.49 12.27
N PHE A 154 22.20 23.89 11.49
CA PHE A 154 22.20 23.79 10.02
C PHE A 154 22.67 25.07 9.32
N LYS A 155 23.01 26.13 10.08
CA LYS A 155 23.55 27.38 9.54
C LYS A 155 25.04 27.30 9.18
N ARG A 156 25.76 26.26 9.60
CA ARG A 156 27.21 26.11 9.39
C ARG A 156 27.62 24.78 8.72
N GLY A 157 26.67 23.95 8.29
CA GLY A 157 26.95 22.60 7.78
C GLY A 157 26.08 22.18 6.59
N SER A 158 25.73 20.90 6.52
CA SER A 158 24.72 20.40 5.58
C SER A 158 23.34 20.98 5.91
N ALA A 159 22.47 21.12 4.90
CA ALA A 159 21.08 21.47 5.15
C ALA A 159 20.40 20.38 5.97
N TYR A 160 19.44 20.76 6.80
CA TYR A 160 18.50 19.80 7.35
C TYR A 160 17.75 19.13 6.21
N ARG A 161 17.47 17.83 6.37
CA ARG A 161 16.79 17.03 5.37
C ARG A 161 15.75 16.16 6.04
N ASP A 162 14.53 16.22 5.53
CA ASP A 162 13.43 15.38 5.96
C ASP A 162 12.79 14.71 4.75
N ASP A 163 12.81 13.37 4.73
CA ASP A 163 12.31 12.58 3.62
C ASP A 163 10.90 12.04 3.94
N VAL A 164 9.98 12.15 2.98
CA VAL A 164 8.68 11.48 3.00
C VAL A 164 8.65 10.51 1.83
N ILE A 165 8.55 9.22 2.15
CA ILE A 165 8.54 8.14 1.19
C ILE A 165 7.27 7.32 1.44
N PHE A 166 6.56 6.98 0.37
CA PHE A 166 5.58 5.90 0.36
C PHE A 166 6.01 4.87 -0.66
N ARG A 167 6.04 3.59 -0.27
CA ARG A 167 6.38 2.49 -1.15
C ARG A 167 5.29 1.44 -1.09
N ARG A 168 5.15 0.69 -2.18
CA ARG A 168 4.36 -0.53 -2.17
C ARG A 168 5.21 -1.74 -1.78
N VAL A 169 4.74 -2.52 -0.82
CA VAL A 169 5.27 -3.83 -0.43
C VAL A 169 4.51 -4.91 -1.20
N LYS A 170 5.25 -5.94 -1.62
CA LYS A 170 4.76 -7.22 -2.11
C LYS A 170 5.10 -8.29 -1.07
N VAL A 171 4.08 -8.93 -0.52
CA VAL A 171 4.16 -10.02 0.45
C VAL A 171 3.71 -11.31 -0.24
N VAL A 172 4.64 -12.20 -0.57
CA VAL A 172 4.34 -13.50 -1.17
C VAL A 172 4.06 -14.49 -0.05
N MET A 173 2.80 -14.90 0.07
CA MET A 173 2.36 -15.79 1.14
C MET A 173 2.69 -17.25 0.81
N PRO A 174 2.88 -18.10 1.84
CA PRO A 174 3.01 -19.54 1.68
C PRO A 174 1.68 -20.24 1.37
N LEU A 175 0.80 -19.58 0.60
CA LEU A 175 -0.54 -20.04 0.27
C LEU A 175 -0.73 -20.00 -1.24
N TYR A 176 -1.54 -20.91 -1.78
CA TYR A 176 -1.86 -20.96 -3.20
C TYR A 176 -3.32 -21.34 -3.46
N SER A 177 -3.77 -21.17 -4.69
CA SER A 177 -5.08 -21.53 -5.22
C SER A 177 -4.92 -22.22 -6.58
N GLU A 178 -5.97 -22.93 -6.97
CA GLU A 178 -6.07 -23.79 -8.15
C GLU A 178 -5.07 -24.95 -8.16
N GLU A 179 -5.15 -25.76 -9.21
CA GLU A 179 -4.29 -26.93 -9.35
C GLU A 179 -2.87 -26.54 -9.76
N GLY A 180 -1.91 -27.24 -9.16
CA GLY A 180 -0.50 -27.03 -9.45
C GLY A 180 0.30 -28.29 -9.21
N GLN A 181 1.01 -28.74 -10.25
CA GLN A 181 1.98 -29.82 -10.10
C GLN A 181 3.24 -29.26 -9.44
N TYR A 182 3.29 -29.32 -8.11
CA TYR A 182 4.51 -29.05 -7.33
C TYR A 182 4.83 -30.28 -6.49
N SER A 183 6.12 -30.65 -6.43
CA SER A 183 6.57 -31.82 -5.66
C SER A 183 6.41 -31.66 -4.13
N LYS A 184 6.23 -30.41 -3.67
CA LYS A 184 5.87 -30.03 -2.29
C LYS A 184 4.98 -28.78 -2.36
N PRO A 185 3.67 -28.92 -2.63
CA PRO A 185 2.82 -27.76 -2.75
C PRO A 185 2.77 -27.02 -1.40
N ARG A 186 2.62 -25.69 -1.47
CA ARG A 186 2.28 -24.86 -0.31
C ARG A 186 0.91 -25.30 0.26
N MET A 187 0.32 -24.56 1.20
CA MET A 187 -1.06 -24.87 1.59
C MET A 187 -2.06 -24.30 0.58
N LYS A 188 -2.99 -25.13 0.10
CA LYS A 188 -4.06 -24.72 -0.81
C LYS A 188 -5.19 -24.05 -0.02
N ILE A 189 -5.57 -22.83 -0.39
CA ILE A 189 -6.60 -22.08 0.36
C ILE A 189 -7.99 -22.73 0.26
N GLU A 190 -8.28 -23.37 -0.87
CA GLU A 190 -9.56 -24.05 -1.17
C GLU A 190 -9.83 -25.23 -0.23
N ASN A 191 -8.79 -25.82 0.36
CA ASN A 191 -8.90 -26.98 1.25
C ASN A 191 -9.35 -26.60 2.67
N SER A 192 -9.47 -25.31 2.98
CA SER A 192 -9.87 -24.83 4.29
C SER A 192 -10.75 -23.58 4.14
N PRO A 193 -12.01 -23.74 3.69
CA PRO A 193 -12.98 -22.64 3.67
C PRO A 193 -13.22 -22.12 5.10
N GLY A 194 -13.54 -20.83 5.22
CA GLY A 194 -13.76 -20.16 6.51
C GLY A 194 -13.05 -18.82 6.61
N ALA A 195 -12.99 -18.29 7.83
CA ALA A 195 -12.36 -17.01 8.16
C ALA A 195 -10.85 -17.19 8.37
N TRP A 196 -10.04 -16.73 7.42
CA TRP A 196 -8.58 -16.77 7.49
C TRP A 196 -8.05 -15.56 8.25
N GLU A 197 -7.11 -15.82 9.17
CA GLU A 197 -6.24 -14.80 9.77
C GLU A 197 -4.78 -15.27 9.62
N CYS A 198 -3.96 -14.51 8.90
CA CYS A 198 -2.55 -14.80 8.70
C CYS A 198 -1.68 -13.68 9.27
N LYS A 199 -0.90 -14.01 10.32
CA LYS A 199 0.09 -13.13 10.94
C LYS A 199 1.43 -13.29 10.24
N VAL A 200 1.95 -12.22 9.65
CA VAL A 200 3.31 -12.17 9.10
C VAL A 200 4.27 -11.72 10.19
N MET A 201 5.20 -12.60 10.52
CA MET A 201 6.14 -12.46 11.62
C MET A 201 7.57 -12.48 11.09
N ALA A 202 8.50 -11.81 11.77
CA ALA A 202 9.93 -11.98 11.58
C ALA A 202 10.68 -11.63 12.86
N ASN A 203 11.77 -12.34 13.18
CA ASN A 203 12.57 -12.09 14.39
C ASN A 203 11.74 -11.98 15.69
N GLY A 204 10.70 -12.83 15.81
CA GLY A 204 9.79 -12.84 16.96
C GLY A 204 8.76 -11.69 17.01
N LYS A 205 8.74 -10.78 16.03
CA LYS A 205 7.84 -9.63 15.98
C LYS A 205 6.76 -9.80 14.92
N LEU A 206 5.56 -9.32 15.21
CA LEU A 206 4.46 -9.20 14.26
C LEU A 206 4.69 -7.98 13.36
N TYR A 207 4.50 -8.14 12.05
CA TYR A 207 4.60 -7.06 11.06
C TYR A 207 3.26 -6.64 10.52
N ARG A 208 2.44 -7.60 10.10
CA ARG A 208 1.10 -7.40 9.56
C ARG A 208 0.23 -8.58 9.93
N THR A 209 -1.05 -8.33 10.13
CA THR A 209 -2.07 -9.38 10.14
C THR A 209 -2.97 -9.16 8.94
N PHE A 210 -3.19 -10.20 8.14
CA PHE A 210 -4.10 -10.17 7.00
C PHE A 210 -5.30 -11.06 7.29
N ARG A 211 -6.51 -10.58 6.99
CA ARG A 211 -7.76 -11.31 7.18
C ARG A 211 -8.59 -11.31 5.91
N PHE A 212 -9.13 -12.46 5.59
CA PHE A 212 -10.01 -12.66 4.45
C PHE A 212 -10.86 -13.91 4.67
N THR A 213 -11.94 -14.05 3.93
CA THR A 213 -12.82 -15.22 4.01
C THR A 213 -12.69 -16.03 2.73
N VAL A 214 -12.60 -17.34 2.85
CA VAL A 214 -12.67 -18.27 1.71
C VAL A 214 -14.03 -18.96 1.75
N GLY A 215 -14.80 -18.81 0.68
CA GLY A 215 -16.12 -19.43 0.54
C GLY A 215 -16.06 -20.93 0.32
N ALA A 216 -17.21 -21.60 0.40
CA ALA A 216 -17.32 -23.03 0.10
C ALA A 216 -16.99 -23.37 -1.37
N ASP A 217 -17.05 -22.39 -2.27
CA ASP A 217 -16.60 -22.48 -3.66
C ASP A 217 -15.07 -22.37 -3.81
N GLY A 218 -14.35 -22.26 -2.69
CA GLY A 218 -12.90 -22.19 -2.65
C GLY A 218 -12.32 -20.81 -3.00
N LYS A 219 -13.16 -19.80 -3.25
CA LYS A 219 -12.72 -18.47 -3.64
C LYS A 219 -12.64 -17.53 -2.45
N ILE A 220 -11.72 -16.57 -2.52
CA ILE A 220 -11.71 -15.46 -1.57
C ILE A 220 -12.97 -14.62 -1.80
N ALA A 221 -13.74 -14.39 -0.74
CA ALA A 221 -14.90 -13.53 -0.77
C ALA A 221 -14.47 -12.07 -1.00
N GLN A 222 -15.27 -11.33 -1.78
CA GLN A 222 -15.04 -9.90 -1.95
C GLN A 222 -15.24 -9.18 -0.62
N HIS A 223 -14.33 -8.25 -0.32
CA HIS A 223 -14.52 -7.32 0.80
C HIS A 223 -15.79 -6.47 0.55
N PRO A 224 -16.53 -6.02 1.58
CA PRO A 224 -17.72 -5.20 1.41
C PRO A 224 -17.52 -3.95 0.53
N GLU A 225 -16.40 -3.25 0.69
CA GLU A 225 -16.00 -2.11 -0.19
C GLU A 225 -15.82 -2.50 -1.67
N GLN A 226 -15.56 -3.76 -1.99
CA GLN A 226 -15.50 -4.26 -3.35
C GLN A 226 -16.87 -4.74 -3.83
N ALA A 227 -17.59 -5.47 -2.98
CA ALA A 227 -18.90 -6.03 -3.31
C ALA A 227 -19.97 -4.95 -3.60
N ASN A 228 -19.86 -3.77 -2.99
CA ASN A 228 -20.76 -2.65 -3.23
C ASN A 228 -20.33 -1.72 -4.39
N GLY A 229 -19.26 -2.06 -5.11
CA GLY A 229 -18.73 -1.29 -6.24
C GLY A 229 -17.93 -0.04 -5.85
N ASN A 230 -17.64 0.20 -4.56
CA ASN A 230 -16.78 1.32 -4.18
C ASN A 230 -15.34 1.11 -4.67
N ILE A 231 -14.83 -0.12 -4.68
CA ILE A 231 -13.52 -0.46 -5.25
C ILE A 231 -13.70 -1.50 -6.34
N ASN A 232 -13.25 -1.17 -7.54
CA ASN A 232 -13.21 -2.12 -8.66
C ASN A 232 -11.76 -2.57 -8.85
N LEU A 233 -11.54 -3.88 -8.68
CA LEU A 233 -10.23 -4.50 -8.84
C LEU A 233 -10.25 -5.46 -10.04
N PHE A 234 -9.08 -5.74 -10.59
CA PHE A 234 -8.95 -6.72 -11.66
C PHE A 234 -9.35 -8.14 -11.19
N HIS A 235 -9.60 -9.01 -12.17
CA HIS A 235 -9.90 -10.42 -11.93
C HIS A 235 -8.90 -11.06 -10.94
N LYS A 236 -9.39 -11.93 -10.03
CA LYS A 236 -8.60 -12.62 -8.99
C LYS A 236 -7.86 -11.70 -8.01
N THR A 237 -8.29 -10.44 -7.92
CA THR A 237 -7.81 -9.47 -6.95
C THR A 237 -8.91 -9.14 -5.95
N TYR A 238 -8.55 -9.15 -4.67
CA TYR A 238 -9.46 -8.97 -3.56
C TYR A 238 -8.87 -7.92 -2.62
N MET A 239 -9.67 -6.96 -2.21
CA MET A 239 -9.33 -6.18 -1.02
C MET A 239 -9.39 -7.12 0.19
N VAL A 240 -8.44 -7.01 1.10
CA VAL A 240 -8.40 -7.81 2.34
C VAL A 240 -8.13 -6.92 3.54
N ASP A 241 -8.64 -7.36 4.68
CA ASP A 241 -8.43 -6.68 5.95
C ASP A 241 -6.96 -6.74 6.33
N MET A 242 -6.36 -5.59 6.61
CA MET A 242 -4.99 -5.51 7.11
C MET A 242 -4.94 -4.78 8.44
N GLU A 243 -4.14 -5.34 9.35
CA GLU A 243 -3.80 -4.71 10.61
C GLU A 243 -2.29 -4.49 10.69
N ILE A 244 -1.92 -3.28 11.11
CA ILE A 244 -0.58 -2.94 11.53
C ILE A 244 -0.54 -3.07 13.06
N PRO A 245 0.44 -3.77 13.65
CA PRO A 245 0.54 -3.94 15.11
C PRO A 245 0.60 -2.59 15.82
N ALA A 246 0.11 -2.54 17.05
CA ALA A 246 0.13 -1.34 17.88
C ALA A 246 1.53 -0.71 17.91
N GLY A 247 1.61 0.60 17.68
CA GLY A 247 2.87 1.33 17.60
C GLY A 247 3.68 1.13 16.31
N GLY A 248 3.17 0.36 15.34
CA GLY A 248 3.83 0.05 14.05
C GLY A 248 5.12 -0.76 14.19
N THR A 249 5.74 -1.16 13.08
CA THR A 249 7.05 -1.83 13.12
C THR A 249 8.19 -0.92 12.67
N GLU A 250 9.43 -1.38 12.71
CA GLU A 250 10.61 -0.56 12.37
C GLU A 250 10.67 -0.09 10.92
N TRP A 251 9.91 -0.72 10.01
CA TRP A 251 9.78 -0.22 8.63
C TRP A 251 8.69 0.84 8.48
N ASP A 252 7.87 1.06 9.52
CA ASP A 252 6.81 2.05 9.57
C ASP A 252 7.40 3.30 10.22
N TYR A 253 7.70 4.32 9.43
CA TYR A 253 8.32 5.55 9.92
C TYR A 253 7.29 6.66 10.14
N ARG A 254 6.27 6.71 9.27
CA ARG A 254 5.22 7.74 9.32
C ARG A 254 3.84 7.12 9.09
N LEU A 255 3.16 6.80 10.16
CA LEU A 255 1.77 6.36 10.13
C LEU A 255 0.87 7.44 10.72
N ALA A 256 -0.24 7.71 10.04
CA ALA A 256 -1.27 8.56 10.56
C ALA A 256 -2.65 7.99 10.19
N PRO A 257 -3.52 7.76 11.19
CA PRO A 257 -4.90 7.40 10.92
C PRO A 257 -5.59 8.58 10.26
N MET A 258 -5.92 8.44 8.99
CA MET A 258 -6.62 9.47 8.21
C MET A 258 -7.84 8.86 7.49
N PRO A 259 -8.79 8.22 8.21
CA PRO A 259 -9.93 7.55 7.60
C PRO A 259 -10.77 8.51 6.75
N ALA A 260 -10.93 9.77 7.20
CA ALA A 260 -11.68 10.79 6.46
C ALA A 260 -11.02 11.23 5.14
N ASN A 261 -9.75 10.86 4.90
CA ASN A 261 -9.05 11.16 3.66
C ASN A 261 -9.20 10.04 2.62
N GLY A 262 -9.97 8.99 2.92
CA GLY A 262 -10.25 7.90 1.99
C GLY A 262 -9.08 6.94 1.75
N LEU A 263 -9.32 5.88 1.00
CA LEU A 263 -8.30 4.99 0.45
C LEU A 263 -7.89 5.44 -0.96
N PHE A 264 -6.76 4.96 -1.48
CA PHE A 264 -6.27 5.17 -2.86
C PHE A 264 -6.57 6.53 -3.47
N TYR A 265 -5.67 7.49 -3.25
CA TYR A 265 -5.87 8.83 -3.81
C TYR A 265 -7.21 9.48 -3.38
N GLY A 266 -7.83 9.01 -2.30
CA GLY A 266 -8.96 9.66 -1.64
C GLY A 266 -10.36 9.19 -2.05
N ILE A 267 -10.49 7.97 -2.55
CA ILE A 267 -11.78 7.25 -2.61
C ILE A 267 -12.32 7.11 -1.17
N PRO A 268 -13.50 7.63 -0.84
CA PRO A 268 -14.05 7.51 0.51
C PRO A 268 -14.32 6.06 0.91
N TRP A 269 -14.24 5.76 2.20
CA TRP A 269 -14.76 4.51 2.76
C TRP A 269 -16.28 4.53 2.72
N SER A 270 -16.89 3.47 2.21
CA SER A 270 -18.33 3.38 2.02
C SER A 270 -19.00 2.37 2.97
N THR A 271 -18.23 1.42 3.52
CA THR A 271 -18.75 0.39 4.43
C THR A 271 -18.22 0.54 5.85
N GLU A 272 -18.93 -0.02 6.82
CA GLU A 272 -18.51 0.02 8.22
C GLU A 272 -17.22 -0.78 8.45
N GLU A 273 -17.03 -1.89 7.73
CA GLU A 273 -15.80 -2.69 7.77
C GLU A 273 -14.60 -1.89 7.26
N GLY A 274 -14.75 -1.19 6.13
CA GLY A 274 -13.70 -0.33 5.59
C GLY A 274 -13.34 0.82 6.53
N LYS A 275 -14.35 1.50 7.09
CA LYS A 275 -14.16 2.54 8.12
C LYS A 275 -13.46 1.99 9.37
N ALA A 276 -13.87 0.83 9.86
CA ALA A 276 -13.27 0.18 11.02
C ALA A 276 -11.80 -0.20 10.76
N MET A 277 -11.50 -0.76 9.59
CA MET A 277 -10.13 -1.06 9.18
C MET A 277 -9.25 0.20 9.17
N ALA A 278 -9.74 1.29 8.57
CA ALA A 278 -9.04 2.56 8.54
C ALA A 278 -8.83 3.19 9.93
N ALA A 279 -9.80 3.03 10.83
CA ALA A 279 -9.73 3.52 12.21
C ALA A 279 -8.70 2.76 13.08
N ARG A 280 -8.43 1.49 12.78
CA ARG A 280 -7.42 0.67 13.51
C ARG A 280 -5.98 1.06 13.22
N MET A 281 -5.73 1.95 12.24
CA MET A 281 -4.38 2.38 11.88
C MET A 281 -3.66 3.04 13.06
N PRO A 282 -2.50 2.52 13.51
CA PRO A 282 -1.75 3.18 14.57
C PRO A 282 -1.16 4.51 14.07
N LYS A 283 -0.94 5.42 15.01
CA LYS A 283 -0.16 6.64 14.78
C LYS A 283 1.32 6.36 15.08
N LYS A 284 2.21 6.80 14.20
CA LYS A 284 3.66 6.70 14.42
C LYS A 284 4.42 7.80 13.70
N GLY A 285 5.40 8.37 14.41
CA GLY A 285 6.23 9.44 13.88
C GLY A 285 5.42 10.69 13.52
N ARG A 286 5.95 11.49 12.60
CA ARG A 286 5.29 12.69 12.09
C ARG A 286 4.86 12.43 10.65
N PRO A 287 3.56 12.54 10.30
CA PRO A 287 3.08 12.19 8.95
C PRO A 287 3.77 13.00 7.85
N PHE A 288 3.87 14.30 8.04
CA PHE A 288 4.37 15.22 7.04
C PHE A 288 5.79 15.70 7.36
N HIS A 289 6.39 16.36 6.37
CA HIS A 289 7.65 17.05 6.56
C HIS A 289 7.58 18.03 7.73
N VAL A 290 8.63 18.08 8.53
CA VAL A 290 8.77 19.05 9.63
C VAL A 290 10.00 19.90 9.43
N SER A 291 9.94 21.17 9.85
CA SER A 291 11.09 22.06 9.78
C SER A 291 12.19 21.66 10.77
N SER A 292 13.43 22.07 10.51
CA SER A 292 14.55 21.82 11.43
C SER A 292 14.35 22.43 12.80
N LYS A 293 13.58 23.53 12.91
CA LYS A 293 13.21 24.14 14.19
C LYS A 293 12.27 23.27 15.01
N GLN A 294 11.38 22.54 14.33
CA GLN A 294 10.42 21.66 14.99
C GLN A 294 10.98 20.26 15.24
N ALA A 295 12.04 19.85 14.52
CA ALA A 295 12.65 18.54 14.63
C ALA A 295 13.52 18.36 15.89
N GLN A 296 13.84 19.46 16.58
CA GLN A 296 14.40 19.47 17.93
C GLN A 296 13.32 19.12 18.95
#